data_AF-A0AA49Q0N8-F1
#
_entry.id   AF-A0AA49Q0N8-F1
#
_cell.length_a   1.000
_cell.length_b   1.000
_cell.length_c   1.000
_cell.angle_alpha   90.00
_cell.angle_beta   90.00
_cell.angle_gamma   90.00
#
_symmetry.space_group_name_H-M   'P 1'
#
loop_
_entity.id
_entity.type
_entity.pdbx_description
1 polymer ?
#
loop_
_entity_poly.entity_id
_entity_poly.type
_entity_poly.pdbx_seq_one_letter_code
_entity_poly.pdbx_strand_id
1 'polypeptide(L)'
;MRKNKNLAAIIFIVFVLAVLLNGNILTKAYPVYKVIGKDKIENSIKDFKTRESKHFIIRYTEPDSKYVDLIINTAEKHYYDITKDLGYTPNSKSTIIVYNNPDEMNKDFSLAKGENAMGIYLNGVISIESPSLWISPGQDVVKVFQYEGPVVHEFTHLVVDDIANGNYPIWFTEGIALLEEYRQDGYEWGKDLSYNGAPYTYEQLKNDFNSLDEMLAYKRAFQVTKAISDKYGMETIREMLRDLGSGMGIESSFYKETASRLDVFVNNAKE
;
A
#
# COMPACT_ATOMS: atom_id res chain seq x y z
N MET A 1 -24.21 20.26 -38.72
CA MET A 1 -22.98 19.66 -38.16
C MET A 1 -22.58 20.13 -36.75
N ARG A 2 -22.84 21.38 -36.33
CA ARG A 2 -22.43 21.89 -34.99
C ARG A 2 -23.20 21.27 -33.80
N LYS A 3 -24.51 20.99 -33.95
CA LYS A 3 -25.35 20.38 -32.90
C LYS A 3 -24.89 18.97 -32.46
N ASN A 4 -24.44 18.14 -33.39
CA ASN A 4 -24.02 16.75 -33.10
C ASN A 4 -22.68 16.68 -32.34
N LYS A 5 -21.79 17.67 -32.53
CA LYS A 5 -20.52 17.76 -31.79
C LYS A 5 -20.73 18.12 -30.32
N ASN A 6 -21.69 19.02 -30.05
CA ASN A 6 -22.05 19.39 -28.67
C ASN A 6 -22.73 18.21 -27.94
N LEU A 7 -23.56 17.43 -28.64
CA LEU A 7 -24.18 16.24 -28.08
C LEU A 7 -23.14 15.16 -27.72
N ALA A 8 -22.17 14.90 -28.61
CA ALA A 8 -21.09 13.97 -28.34
C ALA A 8 -20.21 14.39 -27.15
N ALA A 9 -19.91 15.69 -27.02
CA ALA A 9 -19.16 16.22 -25.88
C ALA A 9 -19.94 16.09 -24.57
N ILE A 10 -21.26 16.35 -24.57
CA ILE A 10 -22.12 16.17 -23.38
C ILE A 10 -22.20 14.70 -22.99
N ILE A 11 -22.35 13.79 -23.95
CA ILE A 11 -22.36 12.33 -23.69
C ILE A 11 -21.02 11.90 -23.10
N PHE A 12 -19.90 12.40 -23.63
CA PHE A 12 -18.57 12.12 -23.09
C PHE A 12 -18.41 12.65 -21.66
N ILE A 13 -18.88 13.87 -21.37
CA ILE A 13 -18.84 14.45 -20.02
C ILE A 13 -19.73 13.66 -19.05
N VAL A 14 -20.95 13.28 -19.46
CA VAL A 14 -21.86 12.46 -18.64
C VAL A 14 -21.27 11.07 -18.42
N PHE A 15 -20.61 10.49 -19.43
CA PHE A 15 -19.90 9.22 -19.31
C PHE A 15 -18.72 9.34 -18.34
N VAL A 16 -17.88 10.37 -18.47
CA VAL A 16 -16.77 10.64 -17.56
C VAL A 16 -17.29 10.90 -16.13
N LEU A 17 -18.36 11.67 -15.95
CA LEU A 17 -18.98 11.88 -14.64
C LEU A 17 -19.58 10.59 -14.08
N ALA A 18 -20.23 9.77 -14.89
CA ALA A 18 -20.75 8.47 -14.48
C ALA A 18 -19.63 7.49 -14.11
N VAL A 19 -18.48 7.56 -14.80
CA VAL A 19 -17.26 6.82 -14.45
C VAL A 19 -16.69 7.32 -13.12
N LEU A 20 -16.59 8.64 -12.93
CA LEU A 20 -16.07 9.26 -11.70
C LEU A 20 -16.98 9.05 -10.49
N LEU A 21 -18.29 8.94 -10.70
CA LEU A 21 -19.30 8.77 -9.64
C LEU A 21 -19.62 7.30 -9.36
N ASN A 22 -19.10 6.34 -10.15
CA ASN A 22 -19.38 4.92 -9.97
C ASN A 22 -18.08 4.16 -9.72
N GLY A 23 -17.81 3.86 -8.45
CA GLY A 23 -16.65 3.08 -8.02
C GLY A 23 -16.45 1.79 -8.83
N ASN A 24 -17.53 1.14 -9.25
CA ASN A 24 -17.51 -0.09 -10.05
C ASN A 24 -16.89 0.08 -11.45
N ILE A 25 -16.90 1.29 -12.03
CA ILE A 25 -16.29 1.54 -13.34
C ILE A 25 -14.80 1.83 -13.17
N LEU A 26 -14.44 2.59 -12.13
CA LEU A 26 -13.05 2.87 -11.78
C LEU A 26 -12.29 1.59 -11.43
N THR A 27 -12.85 0.71 -10.60
CA THR A 27 -12.23 -0.58 -10.24
C THR A 27 -12.02 -1.50 -11.44
N LYS A 28 -12.87 -1.43 -12.47
CA LYS A 28 -12.71 -2.22 -13.71
C LYS A 28 -11.66 -1.65 -14.65
N ALA A 29 -11.48 -0.32 -14.68
CA ALA A 29 -10.48 0.33 -15.50
C ALA A 29 -9.09 0.33 -14.84
N TYR A 30 -9.04 0.32 -13.51
CA TYR A 30 -7.82 0.43 -12.71
C TYR A 30 -6.76 -0.63 -13.06
N PRO A 31 -7.06 -1.93 -13.22
CA PRO A 31 -6.05 -2.92 -13.59
C PRO A 31 -5.31 -2.59 -14.90
N VAL A 32 -6.00 -2.00 -15.88
CA VAL A 32 -5.37 -1.57 -17.14
C VAL A 32 -4.43 -0.39 -16.90
N TYR A 33 -4.87 0.60 -16.12
CA TYR A 33 -4.04 1.74 -15.73
C TYR A 33 -2.80 1.29 -14.96
N LYS A 34 -2.95 0.36 -14.01
CA LYS A 34 -1.88 -0.24 -13.22
C LYS A 34 -0.82 -0.87 -14.11
N VAL A 35 -1.21 -1.68 -15.11
CA VAL A 35 -0.26 -2.30 -16.05
C VAL A 35 0.50 -1.26 -16.86
N ILE A 36 -0.17 -0.22 -17.38
CA ILE A 36 0.49 0.87 -18.13
C ILE A 36 1.49 1.62 -17.22
N GLY A 37 1.10 1.85 -15.97
CA GLY A 37 1.96 2.46 -14.95
C GLY A 37 3.20 1.61 -14.65
N LYS A 38 3.01 0.30 -14.46
CA LYS A 38 4.09 -0.68 -14.28
C LYS A 38 5.07 -0.63 -15.45
N ASP A 39 4.56 -0.73 -16.67
CA ASP A 39 5.39 -0.71 -17.88
C ASP A 39 6.20 0.59 -17.97
N LYS A 40 5.62 1.73 -17.61
CA LYS A 40 6.34 3.01 -17.60
C LYS A 40 7.51 3.00 -16.61
N ILE A 41 7.30 2.50 -15.39
CA ILE A 41 8.35 2.41 -14.35
C ILE A 41 9.42 1.40 -14.79
N GLU A 42 9.05 0.20 -15.23
CA GLU A 42 10.04 -0.80 -15.66
C GLU A 42 10.84 -0.34 -16.90
N ASN A 43 10.25 0.49 -17.75
CA ASN A 43 10.95 1.11 -18.87
C ASN A 43 11.93 2.22 -18.45
N SER A 44 11.77 2.86 -17.28
CA SER A 44 12.72 3.88 -16.78
C SER A 44 14.01 3.26 -16.25
N ILE A 45 13.97 1.97 -15.89
CA ILE A 45 15.09 1.22 -15.27
C ILE A 45 15.70 0.14 -16.18
N LYS A 46 15.68 0.35 -17.50
CA LYS A 46 16.18 -0.64 -18.50
C LYS A 46 17.63 -1.07 -18.27
N ASP A 47 18.47 -0.17 -17.78
CA ASP A 47 19.89 -0.42 -17.54
C ASP A 47 20.16 -1.12 -16.19
N PHE A 48 19.13 -1.34 -15.37
CA PHE A 48 19.27 -2.03 -14.09
C PHE A 48 19.51 -3.53 -14.33
N LYS A 49 20.40 -4.10 -13.52
CA LYS A 49 20.60 -5.55 -13.45
C LYS A 49 19.34 -6.22 -12.88
N THR A 50 19.15 -7.49 -13.22
CA THR A 50 17.99 -8.27 -12.79
C THR A 50 18.44 -9.54 -12.09
N ARG A 51 17.80 -9.86 -10.96
CA ARG A 51 17.90 -11.16 -10.31
C ARG A 51 16.51 -11.63 -9.91
N GLU A 52 16.24 -12.92 -10.07
CA GLU A 52 14.92 -13.48 -9.77
C GLU A 52 15.00 -14.53 -8.66
N SER A 53 13.90 -14.64 -7.92
CA SER A 53 13.60 -15.72 -6.99
C SER A 53 12.33 -16.45 -7.42
N LYS A 54 11.69 -17.18 -6.50
CA LYS A 54 10.46 -17.91 -6.80
C LYS A 54 9.31 -16.95 -7.07
N HIS A 55 9.17 -15.91 -6.24
CA HIS A 55 8.04 -14.98 -6.28
C HIS A 55 8.43 -13.53 -6.61
N PHE A 56 9.71 -13.20 -6.69
CA PHE A 56 10.16 -11.81 -6.89
C PHE A 56 11.15 -11.65 -8.05
N ILE A 57 11.13 -10.47 -8.64
CA ILE A 57 12.12 -9.96 -9.59
C ILE A 57 12.77 -8.73 -8.95
N ILE A 58 14.07 -8.77 -8.71
CA ILE A 58 14.82 -7.64 -8.16
C ILE A 58 15.54 -6.91 -9.29
N ARG A 59 15.28 -5.61 -9.43
CA ARG A 59 15.98 -4.70 -10.33
C ARG A 59 16.92 -3.81 -9.52
N TYR A 60 18.20 -3.75 -9.88
CA TYR A 60 19.20 -3.06 -9.05
C TYR A 60 20.38 -2.52 -9.86
N THR A 61 21.15 -1.61 -9.26
CA THR A 61 22.42 -1.12 -9.84
C THR A 61 23.62 -1.81 -9.20
N GLU A 62 24.79 -1.79 -9.84
CA GLU A 62 25.94 -2.56 -9.37
C GLU A 62 26.36 -2.31 -7.90
N PRO A 63 26.34 -1.07 -7.36
CA PRO A 63 26.59 -0.80 -5.95
C PRO A 63 25.72 -1.63 -4.98
N ASP A 64 24.50 -1.99 -5.41
CA ASP A 64 23.50 -2.69 -4.59
C ASP A 64 23.59 -4.22 -4.70
N SER A 65 24.44 -4.75 -5.58
CA SER A 65 24.57 -6.19 -5.85
C SER A 65 24.75 -7.02 -4.56
N LYS A 66 25.50 -6.48 -3.59
CA LYS A 66 25.75 -7.08 -2.28
C LYS A 66 24.51 -7.21 -1.38
N TYR A 67 23.45 -6.46 -1.62
CA TYR A 67 22.20 -6.49 -0.84
C TYR A 67 21.10 -7.34 -1.48
N VAL A 68 21.26 -7.72 -2.75
CA VAL A 68 20.19 -8.42 -3.50
C VAL A 68 19.78 -9.73 -2.84
N ASP A 69 20.74 -10.52 -2.33
CA ASP A 69 20.43 -11.75 -1.59
C ASP A 69 19.64 -11.48 -0.30
N LEU A 70 20.00 -10.42 0.43
CA LEU A 70 19.29 -10.02 1.64
C LEU A 70 17.85 -9.61 1.33
N ILE A 71 17.64 -8.83 0.27
CA ILE A 71 16.31 -8.38 -0.17
C ILE A 71 15.46 -9.58 -0.59
N ILE A 72 15.99 -10.48 -1.43
CA ILE A 72 15.29 -11.70 -1.86
C ILE A 72 14.91 -12.56 -0.66
N ASN A 73 15.86 -12.83 0.24
CA ASN A 73 15.62 -13.69 1.38
C ASN A 73 14.56 -13.09 2.32
N THR A 74 14.56 -11.78 2.50
CA THR A 74 13.55 -11.07 3.32
C THR A 74 12.18 -11.14 2.66
N ALA A 75 12.08 -10.85 1.36
CA ALA A 75 10.82 -10.90 0.62
C ALA A 75 10.23 -12.32 0.57
N GLU A 76 11.05 -13.33 0.27
CA GLU A 76 10.62 -14.73 0.21
C GLU A 76 10.22 -15.28 1.59
N LYS A 77 10.90 -14.85 2.66
CA LYS A 77 10.56 -15.23 4.04
C LYS A 77 9.11 -14.85 4.39
N HIS A 78 8.68 -13.65 4.01
CA HIS A 78 7.37 -13.11 4.41
C HIS A 78 6.26 -13.34 3.36
N TYR A 79 6.60 -13.79 2.15
CA TYR A 79 5.65 -13.97 1.06
C TYR A 79 4.43 -14.83 1.45
N TYR A 80 4.67 -16.00 2.04
CA TYR A 80 3.60 -16.95 2.35
C TYR A 80 2.73 -16.49 3.50
N ASP A 81 3.32 -15.84 4.51
CA ASP A 81 2.55 -15.37 5.66
C ASP A 81 1.62 -14.22 5.24
N ILE A 82 2.11 -13.24 4.49
CA ILE A 82 1.30 -12.10 4.00
C ILE A 82 0.22 -12.57 3.02
N THR A 83 0.56 -13.42 2.04
CA THR A 83 -0.44 -13.92 1.07
C THR A 83 -1.50 -14.80 1.70
N LYS A 84 -1.16 -15.55 2.75
CA LYS A 84 -2.10 -16.34 3.54
C LYS A 84 -2.99 -15.44 4.41
N ASP A 85 -2.40 -14.45 5.07
CA ASP A 85 -3.13 -13.56 5.96
C ASP A 85 -4.13 -12.67 5.20
N LEU A 86 -3.79 -12.26 3.97
CA LEU A 86 -4.69 -11.51 3.08
C LEU A 86 -5.52 -12.38 2.14
N GLY A 87 -5.30 -13.70 2.12
CA GLY A 87 -6.07 -14.65 1.33
C GLY A 87 -5.97 -14.43 -0.19
N TYR A 88 -4.82 -13.94 -0.67
CA TYR A 88 -4.57 -13.66 -2.09
C TYR A 88 -3.11 -13.95 -2.44
N THR A 89 -2.90 -14.56 -3.60
CA THR A 89 -1.56 -14.85 -4.14
C THR A 89 -1.38 -14.09 -5.45
N PRO A 90 -0.35 -13.24 -5.58
CA PRO A 90 -0.05 -12.56 -6.84
C PRO A 90 0.12 -13.55 -7.99
N ASN A 91 -0.51 -13.26 -9.14
CA ASN A 91 -0.53 -14.15 -10.31
C ASN A 91 0.81 -14.22 -11.07
N SER A 92 1.74 -13.32 -10.74
CA SER A 92 3.06 -13.23 -11.38
C SER A 92 4.09 -12.78 -10.33
N LYS A 93 5.37 -12.87 -10.67
CA LYS A 93 6.42 -12.39 -9.76
C LYS A 93 6.28 -10.89 -9.52
N SER A 94 6.40 -10.47 -8.27
CA SER A 94 6.37 -9.06 -7.90
C SER A 94 7.73 -8.42 -8.16
N THR A 95 7.73 -7.23 -8.76
CA THR A 95 8.96 -6.48 -9.06
C THR A 95 9.34 -5.62 -7.84
N ILE A 96 10.58 -5.75 -7.38
CA ILE A 96 11.21 -4.85 -6.40
C ILE A 96 12.36 -4.13 -7.10
N ILE A 97 12.34 -2.80 -7.10
CA ILE A 97 13.41 -1.96 -7.65
C ILE A 97 14.20 -1.36 -6.48
N VAL A 98 15.53 -1.50 -6.51
CA VAL A 98 16.45 -0.94 -5.52
C VAL A 98 17.09 0.32 -6.08
N TYR A 99 16.87 1.45 -5.42
CA TYR A 99 17.44 2.74 -5.81
C TYR A 99 18.57 3.14 -4.87
N ASN A 100 19.77 3.32 -5.41
CA ASN A 100 20.91 3.88 -4.69
C ASN A 100 20.94 5.43 -4.73
N ASN A 101 19.85 6.04 -5.18
CA ASN A 101 19.66 7.49 -5.24
C ASN A 101 18.19 7.82 -4.90
N PRO A 102 17.91 8.40 -3.72
CA PRO A 102 16.55 8.78 -3.30
C PRO A 102 15.83 9.69 -4.31
N ASP A 103 16.54 10.59 -4.99
CA ASP A 103 15.94 11.49 -5.96
C ASP A 103 15.44 10.74 -7.21
N GLU A 104 16.14 9.67 -7.62
CA GLU A 104 15.70 8.80 -8.71
C GLU A 104 14.47 8.01 -8.33
N MET A 105 14.44 7.52 -7.08
CA MET A 105 13.24 6.89 -6.54
C MET A 105 12.09 7.89 -6.52
N ASN A 106 12.27 9.12 -6.01
CA ASN A 106 11.19 10.10 -5.91
C ASN A 106 10.73 10.69 -7.25
N LYS A 107 11.57 10.67 -8.29
CA LYS A 107 11.24 11.25 -9.61
C LYS A 107 10.03 10.60 -10.26
N ASP A 108 9.92 9.27 -10.17
CA ASP A 108 8.79 8.52 -10.70
C ASP A 108 7.53 8.66 -9.81
N PHE A 109 7.68 9.24 -8.62
CA PHE A 109 6.71 9.27 -7.53
C PHE A 109 6.37 10.70 -7.07
N SER A 110 6.74 11.73 -7.84
CA SER A 110 6.59 13.16 -7.51
C SER A 110 5.12 13.65 -7.33
N LEU A 111 4.14 12.75 -7.42
CA LEU A 111 2.73 12.95 -7.05
C LEU A 111 2.35 12.30 -5.71
N ALA A 112 3.15 11.37 -5.18
CA ALA A 112 3.03 10.77 -3.87
C ALA A 112 3.91 11.58 -2.89
N LYS A 113 3.29 12.24 -1.92
CA LYS A 113 4.01 13.03 -0.92
C LYS A 113 4.69 12.08 0.08
N GLY A 114 5.98 12.29 0.30
CA GLY A 114 6.78 11.69 1.36
C GLY A 114 8.25 12.01 1.09
N GLU A 115 8.81 13.05 1.71
CA GLU A 115 10.16 13.54 1.37
C GLU A 115 11.30 12.59 1.82
N ASN A 116 11.03 11.46 2.49
CA ASN A 116 12.04 10.50 2.97
C ASN A 116 11.52 9.05 3.10
N ALA A 117 10.69 8.55 2.17
CA ALA A 117 10.17 7.19 2.28
C ALA A 117 11.26 6.14 1.97
N MET A 118 11.49 5.17 2.87
CA MET A 118 12.45 4.06 2.63
C MET A 118 11.96 3.08 1.56
N GLY A 119 10.63 3.04 1.33
CA GLY A 119 9.98 2.26 0.29
C GLY A 119 8.70 2.93 -0.17
N ILE A 120 8.28 2.59 -1.39
CA ILE A 120 7.02 3.04 -1.98
C ILE A 120 6.47 1.98 -2.92
N TYR A 121 5.20 1.66 -2.76
CA TYR A 121 4.40 0.89 -3.69
C TYR A 121 3.69 1.81 -4.69
N LEU A 122 3.86 1.55 -5.99
CA LEU A 122 3.09 2.22 -7.03
C LEU A 122 2.87 1.32 -8.24
N ASN A 123 1.62 1.23 -8.69
CA ASN A 123 1.23 0.55 -9.94
C ASN A 123 1.78 -0.89 -10.07
N GLY A 124 1.82 -1.68 -9.00
CA GLY A 124 2.31 -3.06 -9.05
C GLY A 124 3.84 -3.21 -8.98
N VAL A 125 4.55 -2.12 -8.67
CA VAL A 125 5.99 -2.09 -8.48
C VAL A 125 6.30 -1.63 -7.06
N ILE A 126 7.19 -2.36 -6.39
CA ILE A 126 7.75 -1.98 -5.10
C ILE A 126 9.08 -1.30 -5.39
N SER A 127 9.26 -0.08 -4.91
CA SER A 127 10.52 0.65 -4.96
C SER A 127 11.06 0.79 -3.55
N ILE A 128 12.35 0.51 -3.35
CA ILE A 128 13.00 0.64 -2.06
C ILE A 128 14.32 1.39 -2.19
N GLU A 129 14.67 2.14 -1.15
CA GLU A 129 16.00 2.71 -1.03
C GLU A 129 17.04 1.61 -0.75
N SER A 130 18.21 1.77 -1.34
CA SER A 130 19.36 0.90 -1.06
C SER A 130 19.65 0.87 0.44
N PRO A 131 19.88 -0.32 1.04
CA PRO A 131 20.23 -0.44 2.45
C PRO A 131 21.43 0.42 2.88
N SER A 132 22.36 0.76 1.97
CA SER A 132 23.47 1.67 2.32
C SER A 132 23.07 3.11 2.64
N LEU A 133 21.86 3.54 2.28
CA LEU A 133 21.43 4.92 2.44
C LEU A 133 20.94 5.21 3.87
N TRP A 134 20.43 4.19 4.56
CA TRP A 134 19.78 4.36 5.86
C TRP A 134 20.32 3.42 6.96
N ILE A 135 21.05 2.35 6.60
CA ILE A 135 21.73 1.49 7.58
C ILE A 135 23.15 1.99 7.82
N SER A 136 23.44 2.38 9.06
CA SER A 136 24.74 2.94 9.46
C SER A 136 25.85 1.88 9.45
N PRO A 137 27.08 2.24 9.05
CA PRO A 137 28.23 1.35 9.16
C PRO A 137 28.41 0.80 10.59
N GLY A 138 28.59 -0.51 10.71
CA GLY A 138 28.78 -1.20 11.99
C GLY A 138 27.49 -1.79 12.60
N GLN A 139 26.31 -1.47 12.05
CA GLN A 139 25.09 -2.20 12.37
C GLN A 139 25.06 -3.57 11.69
N ASP A 140 24.30 -4.50 12.26
CA ASP A 140 23.97 -5.76 11.60
C ASP A 140 22.96 -5.49 10.48
N VAL A 141 23.48 -5.31 9.26
CA VAL A 141 22.69 -4.99 8.07
C VAL A 141 21.57 -6.01 7.84
N VAL A 142 21.82 -7.30 8.10
CA VAL A 142 20.81 -8.36 7.89
C VAL A 142 19.66 -8.16 8.87
N LYS A 143 19.99 -7.98 10.15
CA LYS A 143 18.99 -7.76 11.19
C LYS A 143 18.21 -6.47 10.94
N VAL A 144 18.91 -5.34 10.78
CA VAL A 144 18.25 -4.04 10.60
C VAL A 144 17.32 -4.07 9.37
N PHE A 145 17.78 -4.59 8.22
CA PHE A 145 16.95 -4.68 7.04
C PHE A 145 15.70 -5.57 7.22
N GLN A 146 15.84 -6.69 7.94
CA GLN A 146 14.73 -7.63 8.14
C GLN A 146 13.64 -7.12 9.08
N TYR A 147 13.96 -6.21 10.00
CA TYR A 147 13.03 -5.72 11.03
C TYR A 147 12.59 -4.27 10.82
N GLU A 148 13.42 -3.44 10.17
CA GLU A 148 13.14 -2.00 9.95
C GLU A 148 12.98 -1.67 8.46
N GLY A 149 13.21 -2.65 7.57
CA GLY A 149 13.14 -2.45 6.14
C GLY A 149 11.71 -2.46 5.59
N PRO A 150 11.48 -1.84 4.42
CA PRO A 150 10.13 -1.57 3.90
C PRO A 150 9.47 -2.78 3.21
N VAL A 151 10.14 -3.93 3.12
CA VAL A 151 9.71 -5.03 2.23
C VAL A 151 8.33 -5.59 2.62
N VAL A 152 8.07 -5.78 3.92
CA VAL A 152 6.78 -6.29 4.41
C VAL A 152 5.68 -5.27 4.14
N HIS A 153 5.95 -4.00 4.42
CA HIS A 153 5.04 -2.87 4.19
C HIS A 153 4.60 -2.78 2.73
N GLU A 154 5.57 -2.66 1.81
CA GLU A 154 5.28 -2.40 0.40
C GLU A 154 4.70 -3.63 -0.30
N PHE A 155 5.10 -4.83 0.11
CA PHE A 155 4.48 -6.05 -0.42
C PHE A 155 3.03 -6.19 0.05
N THR A 156 2.72 -5.75 1.26
CA THR A 156 1.33 -5.70 1.75
C THR A 156 0.49 -4.73 0.92
N HIS A 157 0.99 -3.52 0.62
CA HIS A 157 0.30 -2.61 -0.28
C HIS A 157 0.03 -3.21 -1.66
N LEU A 158 1.00 -3.93 -2.23
CA LEU A 158 0.82 -4.62 -3.51
C LEU A 158 -0.33 -5.63 -3.45
N VAL A 159 -0.38 -6.46 -2.42
CA VAL A 159 -1.44 -7.47 -2.25
C VAL A 159 -2.79 -6.83 -2.00
N VAL A 160 -2.86 -5.80 -1.14
CA VAL A 160 -4.07 -5.01 -0.88
C VAL A 160 -4.61 -4.42 -2.18
N ASP A 161 -3.74 -3.81 -2.99
CA ASP A 161 -4.13 -3.18 -4.23
C ASP A 161 -4.61 -4.18 -5.30
N ASP A 162 -3.97 -5.35 -5.38
CA ASP A 162 -4.42 -6.45 -6.23
C ASP A 162 -5.83 -6.94 -5.88
N ILE A 163 -6.19 -6.98 -4.58
CA ILE A 163 -7.53 -7.40 -4.14
C ILE A 163 -8.55 -6.27 -4.36
N ALA A 164 -8.20 -5.05 -3.92
CA ALA A 164 -9.11 -3.92 -3.86
C ALA A 164 -9.17 -3.07 -5.14
N ASN A 165 -8.41 -3.40 -6.18
CA ASN A 165 -8.38 -2.71 -7.47
C ASN A 165 -8.28 -1.19 -7.34
N GLY A 166 -7.36 -0.70 -6.50
CA GLY A 166 -7.16 0.73 -6.25
C GLY A 166 -8.28 1.44 -5.46
N ASN A 167 -9.33 0.73 -5.01
CA ASN A 167 -10.46 1.34 -4.32
C ASN A 167 -10.37 1.20 -2.80
N TYR A 168 -9.40 1.87 -2.17
CA TYR A 168 -9.22 1.87 -0.73
C TYR A 168 -8.79 3.25 -0.23
N PRO A 169 -9.21 3.67 0.98
CA PRO A 169 -8.68 4.89 1.57
C PRO A 169 -7.26 4.65 2.10
N ILE A 170 -6.43 5.70 2.07
CA ILE A 170 -5.01 5.63 2.46
C ILE A 170 -4.85 5.06 3.87
N TRP A 171 -5.54 5.64 4.87
CA TRP A 171 -5.45 5.18 6.26
C TRP A 171 -5.69 3.67 6.43
N PHE A 172 -6.54 3.06 5.60
CA PHE A 172 -6.85 1.63 5.72
C PHE A 172 -5.73 0.76 5.17
N THR A 173 -5.15 1.15 4.03
CA THR A 173 -4.01 0.40 3.45
C THR A 173 -2.75 0.55 4.31
N GLU A 174 -2.45 1.74 4.82
CA GLU A 174 -1.34 1.97 5.78
C GLU A 174 -1.55 1.14 7.05
N GLY A 175 -2.77 1.12 7.58
CA GLY A 175 -3.09 0.33 8.77
C GLY A 175 -2.90 -1.18 8.54
N ILE A 176 -3.32 -1.70 7.38
CA ILE A 176 -3.11 -3.11 7.03
C ILE A 176 -1.62 -3.43 6.88
N ALA A 177 -0.84 -2.55 6.25
CA ALA A 177 0.61 -2.74 6.11
C ALA A 177 1.31 -2.80 7.48
N LEU A 178 0.99 -1.89 8.40
CA LEU A 178 1.50 -1.91 9.77
C LEU A 178 0.98 -3.10 10.60
N LEU A 179 -0.24 -3.55 10.32
CA LEU A 179 -0.80 -4.76 10.94
C LEU A 179 -0.03 -6.01 10.49
N GLU A 180 0.30 -6.12 9.20
CA GLU A 180 1.13 -7.21 8.70
C GLU A 180 2.53 -7.18 9.30
N GLU A 181 3.20 -6.02 9.37
CA GLU A 181 4.48 -5.88 10.10
C GLU A 181 4.37 -6.44 11.52
N TYR A 182 3.41 -5.95 12.31
CA TYR A 182 3.16 -6.44 13.67
C TYR A 182 2.96 -7.96 13.75
N ARG A 183 2.28 -8.56 12.77
CA ARG A 183 2.04 -10.01 12.74
C ARG A 183 3.29 -10.81 12.39
N GLN A 184 4.20 -10.23 11.61
CA GLN A 184 5.45 -10.87 11.18
C GLN A 184 6.55 -10.83 12.25
N ASP A 185 6.68 -9.72 12.98
CA ASP A 185 7.82 -9.49 13.88
C ASP A 185 7.44 -8.97 15.28
N GLY A 186 6.16 -8.69 15.54
CA GLY A 186 5.67 -8.16 16.81
C GLY A 186 5.93 -6.67 17.01
N TYR A 187 6.42 -5.96 15.98
CA TYR A 187 6.64 -4.52 16.02
C TYR A 187 5.31 -3.77 16.05
N GLU A 188 5.14 -2.92 17.05
CA GLU A 188 3.91 -2.16 17.24
C GLU A 188 4.17 -0.68 16.93
N TRP A 189 3.69 -0.24 15.77
CA TRP A 189 3.92 1.13 15.30
C TRP A 189 3.39 2.16 16.29
N GLY A 190 4.24 3.12 16.64
CA GLY A 190 3.88 4.23 17.52
C GLY A 190 3.50 3.81 18.94
N LYS A 191 3.92 2.61 19.40
CA LYS A 191 3.67 2.12 20.76
C LYS A 191 4.00 3.15 21.85
N ASP A 192 5.15 3.81 21.72
CA ASP A 192 5.64 4.79 22.70
C ASP A 192 5.15 6.23 22.42
N LEU A 193 4.41 6.44 21.33
CA LEU A 193 3.83 7.75 21.01
C LEU A 193 2.55 7.95 21.81
N SER A 194 2.29 9.17 22.26
CA SER A 194 1.06 9.54 22.96
C SER A 194 0.30 10.60 22.17
N TYR A 195 -1.02 10.47 22.12
CA TYR A 195 -1.87 11.54 21.57
C TYR A 195 -1.84 12.75 22.50
N ASN A 196 -1.74 13.94 21.92
CA ASN A 196 -1.96 15.19 22.66
C ASN A 196 -3.47 15.51 22.69
N GLY A 197 -4.24 14.70 23.40
CA GLY A 197 -5.70 14.75 23.43
C GLY A 197 -6.35 13.44 22.99
N ALA A 198 -7.52 13.52 22.36
CA ALA A 198 -8.20 12.34 21.85
C ALA A 198 -7.50 11.80 20.59
N PRO A 199 -7.51 10.47 20.35
CA PRO A 199 -7.06 9.88 19.10
C PRO A 199 -7.82 10.44 17.89
N TYR A 200 -7.21 10.41 16.70
CA TYR A 200 -7.86 10.88 15.49
C TYR A 200 -9.17 10.11 15.21
N THR A 201 -10.21 10.89 14.88
CA THR A 201 -11.54 10.40 14.54
C THR A 201 -11.57 9.81 13.14
N TYR A 202 -12.62 9.04 12.85
CA TYR A 202 -12.88 8.52 11.50
C TYR A 202 -12.88 9.62 10.44
N GLU A 203 -13.55 10.75 10.69
CA GLU A 203 -13.64 11.85 9.73
C GLU A 203 -12.27 12.47 9.44
N GLN A 204 -11.38 12.56 10.44
CA GLN A 204 -10.01 13.04 10.25
C GLN A 204 -9.19 12.04 9.42
N LEU A 205 -9.29 10.74 9.70
CA LEU A 205 -8.62 9.71 8.89
C LEU A 205 -9.15 9.67 7.45
N LYS A 206 -10.44 9.93 7.26
CA LYS A 206 -11.09 9.89 5.96
C LYS A 206 -10.74 11.12 5.10
N ASN A 207 -10.80 12.32 5.67
CA ASN A 207 -10.73 13.55 4.90
C ASN A 207 -9.34 14.22 4.94
N ASP A 208 -8.59 14.03 6.02
CA ASP A 208 -7.43 14.86 6.35
C ASP A 208 -6.12 14.08 6.52
N PHE A 209 -6.10 12.75 6.29
CA PHE A 209 -4.97 11.86 6.62
C PHE A 209 -3.58 12.43 6.28
N ASN A 210 -3.39 12.89 5.04
CA ASN A 210 -2.12 13.45 4.54
C ASN A 210 -1.73 14.83 5.11
N SER A 211 -2.58 15.42 5.96
CA SER A 211 -2.36 16.70 6.63
C SER A 211 -2.28 16.59 8.15
N LEU A 212 -2.55 15.39 8.70
CA LEU A 212 -2.39 15.09 10.11
C LEU A 212 -0.90 14.91 10.45
N ASP A 213 -0.59 14.81 11.74
CA ASP A 213 0.72 14.34 12.18
C ASP A 213 0.89 12.90 11.68
N GLU A 214 1.88 12.68 10.80
CA GLU A 214 2.09 11.42 10.09
C GLU A 214 2.24 10.24 11.07
N MET A 215 3.10 10.40 12.07
CA MET A 215 3.36 9.35 13.06
C MET A 215 2.09 8.96 13.83
N LEU A 216 1.30 9.94 14.29
CA LEU A 216 0.05 9.70 15.01
C LEU A 216 -1.10 9.22 14.10
N ALA A 217 -1.10 9.62 12.83
CA ALA A 217 -2.07 9.17 11.83
C ALA A 217 -1.84 7.70 11.48
N TYR A 218 -0.59 7.30 11.26
CA TYR A 218 -0.17 5.92 11.04
C TYR A 218 -0.42 5.06 12.28
N LYS A 219 -0.09 5.56 13.49
CA LYS A 219 -0.48 4.91 14.75
C LYS A 219 -1.98 4.65 14.81
N ARG A 220 -2.79 5.64 14.44
CA ARG A 220 -4.25 5.50 14.49
C ARG A 220 -4.76 4.49 13.46
N ALA A 221 -4.24 4.53 12.24
CA ALA A 221 -4.54 3.57 11.18
C ALA A 221 -4.25 2.13 11.63
N PHE A 222 -3.08 1.89 12.21
CA PHE A 222 -2.69 0.61 12.80
C PHE A 222 -3.65 0.18 13.91
N GLN A 223 -3.92 1.03 14.90
CA GLN A 223 -4.83 0.70 16.01
C GLN A 223 -6.22 0.31 15.51
N VAL A 224 -6.77 1.04 14.54
CA VAL A 224 -8.10 0.76 14.00
C VAL A 224 -8.13 -0.57 13.25
N THR A 225 -7.18 -0.80 12.34
CA THR A 225 -7.12 -2.06 11.56
C THR A 225 -6.83 -3.27 12.44
N LYS A 226 -5.93 -3.13 13.41
CA LYS A 226 -5.72 -4.14 14.45
C LYS A 226 -6.99 -4.40 15.26
N ALA A 227 -7.74 -3.37 15.66
CA ALA A 227 -9.00 -3.56 16.39
C ALA A 227 -10.08 -4.27 15.53
N ILE A 228 -10.11 -4.04 14.21
CA ILE A 228 -10.97 -4.79 13.29
C ILE A 228 -10.55 -6.27 13.29
N SER A 229 -9.26 -6.54 13.10
CA SER A 229 -8.71 -7.90 13.11
C SER A 229 -8.95 -8.61 14.45
N ASP A 230 -8.72 -7.95 15.58
CA ASP A 230 -8.87 -8.55 16.91
C ASP A 230 -10.35 -8.86 17.23
N LYS A 231 -11.28 -8.00 16.78
CA LYS A 231 -12.70 -8.16 17.10
C LYS A 231 -13.43 -9.08 16.11
N TYR A 232 -13.15 -8.97 14.82
CA TYR A 232 -13.90 -9.64 13.75
C TYR A 232 -13.06 -10.65 12.96
N GLY A 233 -11.75 -10.67 13.17
CA GLY A 233 -10.81 -11.57 12.48
C GLY A 233 -10.27 -10.99 11.18
N MET A 234 -9.14 -11.53 10.72
CA MET A 234 -8.56 -11.19 9.40
C MET A 234 -9.51 -11.46 8.24
N GLU A 235 -10.44 -12.42 8.39
CA GLU A 235 -11.43 -12.71 7.33
C GLU A 235 -12.29 -11.49 7.00
N THR A 236 -12.68 -10.68 8.01
CA THR A 236 -13.41 -9.44 7.78
C THR A 236 -12.58 -8.45 6.96
N ILE A 237 -11.27 -8.34 7.20
CA ILE A 237 -10.40 -7.48 6.37
C ILE A 237 -10.36 -7.99 4.92
N ARG A 238 -10.27 -9.31 4.71
CA ARG A 238 -10.27 -9.91 3.36
C ARG A 238 -11.56 -9.63 2.60
N GLU A 239 -12.71 -9.86 3.25
CA GLU A 239 -14.02 -9.62 2.63
C GLU A 239 -14.24 -8.11 2.39
N MET A 240 -13.75 -7.25 3.29
CA MET A 240 -13.74 -5.82 3.04
C MET A 240 -12.92 -5.43 1.81
N LEU A 241 -11.70 -5.97 1.65
CA LEU A 241 -10.88 -5.72 0.47
C LEU A 241 -11.55 -6.21 -0.82
N ARG A 242 -12.26 -7.36 -0.78
CA ARG A 242 -13.02 -7.88 -1.93
C ARG A 242 -14.21 -7.00 -2.30
N ASP A 243 -14.97 -6.53 -1.31
CA ASP A 243 -16.06 -5.58 -1.51
C ASP A 243 -15.56 -4.29 -2.13
N LEU A 244 -14.46 -3.75 -1.59
CA LEU A 244 -13.75 -2.60 -2.13
C LEU A 244 -13.34 -2.86 -3.59
N GLY A 245 -12.73 -4.02 -3.88
CA GLY A 245 -12.37 -4.44 -5.24
C GLY A 245 -13.55 -4.53 -6.22
N SER A 246 -14.75 -4.75 -5.70
CA SER A 246 -15.99 -4.73 -6.50
C SER A 246 -16.56 -3.32 -6.75
N GLY A 247 -16.00 -2.30 -6.08
CA GLY A 247 -16.40 -0.88 -6.17
C GLY A 247 -17.29 -0.40 -5.01
N MET A 248 -17.48 -1.21 -3.96
CA MET A 248 -18.19 -0.80 -2.74
C MET A 248 -17.37 0.25 -1.96
N GLY A 249 -18.05 1.15 -1.24
CA GLY A 249 -17.39 2.08 -0.31
C GLY A 249 -17.06 1.42 1.04
N ILE A 250 -15.99 1.87 1.70
CA ILE A 250 -15.48 1.26 2.93
C ILE A 250 -16.51 1.23 4.08
N GLU A 251 -17.34 2.26 4.23
CA GLU A 251 -18.39 2.27 5.27
C GLU A 251 -19.47 1.22 5.01
N SER A 252 -19.85 1.05 3.73
CA SER A 252 -20.86 0.06 3.32
C SER A 252 -20.33 -1.35 3.47
N SER A 253 -19.07 -1.58 3.10
CA SER A 253 -18.41 -2.87 3.25
C SER A 253 -18.24 -3.24 4.72
N PHE A 254 -17.75 -2.32 5.55
CA PHE A 254 -17.64 -2.58 6.99
C PHE A 254 -19.00 -2.90 7.62
N TYR A 255 -20.06 -2.19 7.24
CA TYR A 255 -21.41 -2.47 7.72
C TYR A 255 -21.91 -3.85 7.25
N LYS A 256 -21.66 -4.21 5.98
CA LYS A 256 -22.01 -5.52 5.42
C LYS A 256 -21.37 -6.66 6.21
N GLU A 257 -20.08 -6.53 6.54
CA GLU A 257 -19.31 -7.60 7.20
C GLU A 257 -19.49 -7.65 8.73
N THR A 258 -19.90 -6.54 9.37
CA THR A 258 -19.90 -6.45 10.85
C THR A 258 -21.24 -6.06 11.48
N ALA A 259 -22.23 -5.69 10.65
CA ALA A 259 -23.49 -5.04 11.07
C ALA A 259 -23.30 -3.80 11.97
N SER A 260 -22.11 -3.18 11.95
CA SER A 260 -21.74 -2.02 12.76
C SER A 260 -21.39 -0.84 11.87
N ARG A 261 -21.61 0.38 12.35
CA ARG A 261 -21.17 1.58 11.62
C ARG A 261 -19.67 1.81 11.82
N LEU A 262 -18.95 2.07 10.73
CA LEU A 262 -17.50 2.25 10.76
C LEU A 262 -17.08 3.47 11.59
N ASP A 263 -17.76 4.60 11.44
CA ASP A 263 -17.48 5.82 12.20
C ASP A 263 -17.61 5.62 13.72
N VAL A 264 -18.69 4.94 14.14
CA VAL A 264 -18.90 4.58 15.55
C VAL A 264 -17.83 3.61 16.03
N PHE A 265 -17.48 2.61 15.21
CA PHE A 265 -16.43 1.65 15.57
C PHE A 265 -15.08 2.34 15.76
N VAL A 266 -14.62 3.09 14.76
CA VAL A 266 -13.33 3.81 14.80
C VAL A 266 -13.27 4.74 16.00
N ASN A 267 -14.28 5.59 16.20
CA ASN A 267 -14.26 6.58 17.27
C ASN A 267 -14.30 5.97 18.69
N ASN A 268 -14.71 4.70 18.83
CA ASN A 268 -14.72 3.96 20.10
C ASN A 268 -13.62 2.89 20.20
N ALA A 269 -12.81 2.69 19.14
CA ALA A 269 -11.67 1.79 19.18
C ALA A 269 -10.66 2.35 20.18
N LYS A 270 -10.44 1.59 21.26
CA LYS A 270 -9.48 1.92 22.31
C LYS A 270 -8.06 1.89 21.77
N GLU A 271 -7.19 2.62 22.46
CA GLU A 271 -5.74 2.55 22.25
C GLU A 271 -5.16 1.18 22.55
#